data_AF-A0A183G8M0-F1
#
_entry.id   AF-A0A183G8M0-F1
#
_cell.length_a   1.000
_cell.length_b   1.000
_cell.length_c   1.000
_cell.angle_alpha   90.00
_cell.angle_beta   90.00
_cell.angle_gamma   90.00
#
_symmetry.space_group_name_H-M   'P 1'
#
loop_
_entity.id
_entity.type
_entity.pdbx_description
1 polymer ?
#
loop_
_entity_poly.entity_id
_entity_poly.type
_entity_poly.pdbx_seq_one_letter_code
_entity_poly.pdbx_strand_id
1 'polypeptide(L)'
;MRHLFLVLLFFSCTAVVLGLFGIGRRQSISVQGHLTCNGRPVKLYDKGVDFQPCYKKLSITIPKKFITLGRTPNHTYNIGSINLASRFKGETIDCIN
;
A
#
# COMPACT_ATOMS: atom_id res chain seq x y z
N MET A 1 -24.14 -47.48 -4.53
CA MET A 1 -23.01 -47.06 -5.41
C MET A 1 -23.29 -45.78 -6.20
N ARG A 2 -24.43 -45.64 -6.90
CA ARG A 2 -24.76 -44.43 -7.70
C ARG A 2 -24.81 -43.11 -6.91
N HIS A 3 -25.38 -43.13 -5.70
CA HIS A 3 -25.47 -41.94 -4.83
C HIS A 3 -24.10 -41.51 -4.26
N LEU A 4 -23.18 -42.45 -4.02
CA LEU A 4 -21.84 -42.16 -3.52
C LEU A 4 -21.00 -41.40 -4.57
N PHE A 5 -21.16 -41.78 -5.85
CA PHE A 5 -20.50 -41.12 -6.97
C PHE A 5 -20.99 -39.68 -7.17
N LEU A 6 -22.30 -39.46 -6.98
CA LEU A 6 -22.91 -38.12 -7.04
C LEU A 6 -22.43 -37.22 -5.89
N VAL A 7 -22.26 -37.77 -4.69
CA VAL A 7 -21.73 -37.02 -3.53
C VAL A 7 -20.27 -36.60 -3.75
N LEU A 8 -19.44 -37.49 -4.31
CA LEU A 8 -18.04 -37.19 -4.64
C LEU A 8 -17.90 -36.10 -5.71
N LEU A 9 -18.78 -36.08 -6.72
CA LEU A 9 -18.82 -35.03 -7.74
C LEU A 9 -19.24 -33.66 -7.17
N PHE A 10 -20.12 -33.65 -6.17
CA PHE A 10 -20.55 -32.41 -5.52
C PHE A 10 -19.43 -31.84 -4.61
N PHE A 11 -18.73 -32.72 -3.88
CA PHE A 11 -17.63 -32.33 -3.01
C PHE A 11 -16.41 -31.82 -3.80
N SER A 12 -16.13 -32.38 -4.97
CA SER A 12 -15.08 -31.85 -5.85
C SER A 12 -15.45 -30.48 -6.45
N CYS A 13 -16.71 -30.31 -6.86
CA CYS A 13 -17.20 -29.05 -7.43
C CYS A 13 -17.13 -27.90 -6.40
N THR A 14 -17.54 -28.13 -5.16
CA THR A 14 -17.45 -27.12 -4.09
C THR A 14 -16.02 -26.68 -3.79
N ALA A 15 -15.05 -27.60 -3.78
CA ALA A 15 -13.64 -27.27 -3.59
C ALA A 15 -13.07 -26.41 -4.75
N VAL A 16 -13.45 -26.72 -6.00
CA VAL A 16 -13.03 -25.94 -7.18
C VAL A 16 -13.63 -24.53 -7.16
N VAL A 17 -14.92 -24.39 -6.78
CA VAL A 17 -15.58 -23.08 -6.70
C VAL A 17 -14.95 -22.21 -5.60
N LEU A 18 -14.67 -22.77 -4.42
CA LEU A 18 -13.97 -22.05 -3.34
C LEU A 18 -12.56 -21.58 -3.73
N GLY A 19 -11.84 -22.34 -4.56
CA GLY A 19 -10.53 -21.96 -5.08
C GLY A 19 -10.57 -20.87 -6.15
N LEU A 20 -11.65 -20.79 -6.94
CA LEU A 20 -11.84 -19.78 -7.99
C LEU A 20 -12.30 -18.42 -7.44
N PHE A 21 -12.99 -18.39 -6.30
CA PHE A 21 -13.29 -17.16 -5.57
C PHE A 21 -12.09 -16.75 -4.70
N GLY A 22 -10.98 -16.39 -5.37
CA GLY A 22 -9.82 -15.77 -4.75
C GLY A 22 -10.18 -14.41 -4.13
N ILE A 23 -10.75 -14.42 -2.92
CA ILE A 23 -11.06 -13.22 -2.16
C ILE A 23 -9.75 -12.73 -1.53
N GLY A 24 -9.02 -11.92 -2.28
CA GLY A 24 -7.92 -11.14 -1.73
C GLY A 24 -8.43 -10.31 -0.55
N ARG A 25 -7.73 -10.37 0.60
CA ARG A 25 -8.10 -9.56 1.77
C ARG A 25 -7.82 -8.09 1.46
N ARG A 26 -8.86 -7.26 1.40
CA ARG A 26 -8.70 -5.81 1.28
C ARG A 26 -8.02 -5.27 2.55
N GLN A 27 -6.99 -4.46 2.39
CA GLN A 27 -6.27 -3.80 3.48
C GLN A 27 -6.36 -2.29 3.29
N SER A 28 -6.28 -1.55 4.40
CA SER A 28 -6.32 -0.09 4.43
C SER A 28 -5.36 0.46 5.49
N ILE A 29 -4.89 1.67 5.25
CA ILE A 29 -3.95 2.36 6.13
C ILE A 29 -4.20 3.88 6.10
N SER A 30 -4.00 4.54 7.25
CA SER A 30 -3.97 5.99 7.38
C SER A 30 -2.59 6.43 7.89
N VAL A 31 -2.02 7.48 7.30
CA VAL A 31 -0.72 8.04 7.67
C VAL A 31 -0.86 9.55 7.85
N GLN A 32 -0.24 10.10 8.88
CA GLN A 32 -0.20 11.54 9.16
C GLN A 32 1.24 11.99 9.42
N GLY A 33 1.61 13.16 8.93
CA GLY A 33 2.91 13.77 9.18
C GLY A 33 2.99 15.20 8.67
N HIS A 34 4.10 15.88 8.96
CA HIS A 34 4.35 17.24 8.50
C HIS A 34 5.60 17.30 7.62
N LEU A 35 5.50 17.91 6.45
CA LEU A 35 6.61 18.09 5.54
C LEU A 35 7.19 19.49 5.70
N THR A 36 8.51 19.56 5.90
CA THR A 36 9.25 20.82 6.05
C THR A 36 10.43 20.86 5.08
N CYS A 37 10.87 22.06 4.72
CA CYS A 37 12.13 22.31 4.02
C CYS A 37 12.81 23.48 4.70
N ASN A 38 13.98 23.25 5.30
CA ASN A 38 14.72 24.28 6.05
C ASN A 38 13.84 25.01 7.09
N GLY A 39 13.00 24.24 7.81
CA GLY A 39 12.11 24.76 8.84
C GLY A 39 10.82 25.43 8.34
N ARG A 40 10.58 25.48 7.02
CA ARG A 40 9.37 26.07 6.43
C ARG A 40 8.43 24.98 5.91
N PRO A 41 7.09 25.17 6.00
CA PRO A 41 6.13 24.24 5.42
C PRO A 41 6.24 24.26 3.88
N VAL A 42 6.08 23.09 3.26
CA VAL A 42 6.14 22.94 1.80
C VAL A 42 4.76 22.71 1.21
N LYS A 43 4.56 23.16 -0.03
CA LYS A 43 3.39 22.82 -0.85
C LYS A 43 3.83 21.79 -1.88
N LEU A 44 3.13 20.66 -1.94
CA LEU A 44 3.32 19.66 -2.98
C LEU A 44 2.49 20.09 -4.19
N TYR A 45 3.14 20.16 -5.35
CA TYR A 45 2.48 20.37 -6.62
C TYR A 45 2.73 19.13 -7.47
N ASP A 46 1.65 18.52 -7.96
CA ASP A 46 1.75 17.48 -8.97
C ASP A 46 1.95 18.19 -10.32
N LYS A 47 3.18 18.22 -10.81
CA LYS A 47 3.45 18.68 -12.18
C LYS A 47 3.40 17.44 -13.07
N GLY A 48 2.48 17.44 -14.05
CA GLY A 48 2.62 16.62 -15.26
C GLY A 48 3.84 17.11 -16.03
N VAL A 49 4.67 16.21 -16.53
CA VAL A 49 6.04 16.56 -16.91
C VAL A 49 6.32 16.21 -18.36
N ASP A 50 6.60 17.25 -19.13
CA ASP A 50 7.00 17.15 -20.54
C ASP A 50 8.53 17.01 -20.74
N PHE A 51 9.33 16.97 -19.66
CA PHE A 51 10.81 16.83 -19.70
C PHE A 51 11.36 16.02 -18.53
N GLN A 52 12.07 14.92 -18.81
CA GLN A 52 12.68 13.95 -17.89
C GLN A 52 13.04 14.49 -16.48
N PRO A 53 12.12 14.46 -15.51
CA PRO A 53 12.37 14.96 -14.17
C PRO A 53 12.86 13.83 -13.26
N CYS A 54 13.98 14.06 -12.57
CA CYS A 54 14.41 13.20 -11.48
C CYS A 54 13.83 13.72 -10.17
N TYR A 55 13.21 12.84 -9.39
CA TYR A 55 12.64 13.12 -8.09
C TYR A 55 13.41 12.42 -6.97
N LYS A 56 13.40 13.02 -5.77
CA LYS A 56 13.86 12.33 -4.57
C LYS A 56 12.77 11.37 -4.08
N LYS A 57 13.14 10.11 -3.86
CA LYS A 57 12.27 9.05 -3.35
C LYS A 57 12.63 8.74 -1.90
N LEU A 58 11.63 8.83 -1.03
CA LEU A 58 11.74 8.50 0.39
C LEU A 58 10.91 7.24 0.68
N SER A 59 11.56 6.18 1.17
CA SER A 59 10.88 4.94 1.55
C SER A 59 10.64 4.91 3.05
N ILE A 60 9.37 4.92 3.47
CA ILE A 60 8.97 4.83 4.88
C ILE A 60 8.35 3.45 5.13
N THR A 61 8.98 2.66 6.01
CA THR A 61 8.43 1.38 6.43
C THR A 61 7.30 1.60 7.43
N ILE A 62 6.12 1.07 7.13
CA ILE A 62 4.97 1.16 8.02
C ILE A 62 4.81 -0.14 8.82
N PRO A 63 4.74 -0.08 10.16
CA PRO A 63 4.55 -1.27 10.97
C PRO A 63 3.20 -1.95 10.69
N LYS A 64 3.21 -3.29 10.65
CA LYS A 64 2.01 -4.11 10.38
C LYS A 64 0.81 -3.81 11.28
N LYS A 65 1.04 -3.33 12.52
CA LYS A 65 -0.02 -2.96 13.47
C LYS A 65 -0.93 -1.82 13.01
N PHE A 66 -0.48 -1.00 12.06
CA PHE A 66 -1.27 0.10 11.48
C PHE A 66 -2.01 -0.31 10.20
N ILE A 67 -1.80 -1.55 9.72
CA ILE A 67 -2.48 -2.09 8.55
C ILE A 67 -3.78 -2.74 9.02
N THR A 68 -4.91 -2.19 8.58
CA THR A 68 -6.25 -2.69 8.95
C THR A 68 -6.83 -3.53 7.82
N LEU A 69 -7.41 -4.68 8.15
CA LEU A 69 -8.21 -5.47 7.22
C LEU A 69 -9.57 -4.79 7.01
N GLY A 70 -9.93 -4.50 5.76
CA GLY A 70 -11.17 -3.82 5.41
C GLY A 70 -10.95 -2.54 4.61
N ARG A 71 -12.04 -1.79 4.42
CA ARG A 71 -12.06 -0.58 3.59
C ARG A 71 -11.52 0.66 4.31
N THR A 72 -11.67 0.71 5.63
CA THR A 72 -11.37 1.88 6.46
C THR A 72 -10.28 1.55 7.47
N PRO A 73 -9.24 2.40 7.58
CA PRO A 73 -8.18 2.20 8.57
C PRO A 73 -8.71 2.46 9.98
N ASN A 74 -8.36 1.61 10.94
CA ASN A 74 -8.74 1.79 12.35
C ASN A 74 -7.76 2.71 13.11
N HIS A 75 -6.53 2.83 12.60
CA HIS A 75 -5.46 3.59 13.23
C HIS A 75 -4.71 4.42 12.21
N THR A 76 -4.21 5.57 12.66
CA THR A 76 -3.35 6.45 11.89
C THR A 76 -1.92 6.32 12.37
N TYR A 77 -1.00 6.04 11.44
CA TYR A 77 0.43 6.01 11.72
C TYR A 77 1.01 7.43 11.59
N ASN A 78 1.53 7.98 12.69
CA ASN A 78 2.19 9.29 12.66
C ASN A 78 3.68 9.13 12.34
N ILE A 79 4.11 9.64 11.19
CA ILE A 79 5.51 9.60 10.73
C ILE A 79 6.35 10.77 11.25
N GLY A 80 5.74 11.70 11.98
CA GLY A 80 6.37 12.89 12.52
C GLY A 80 6.63 13.96 11.45
N SER A 81 7.69 14.74 11.68
CA SER A 81 8.11 15.82 10.80
C SER A 81 9.29 15.39 9.94
N ILE A 82 9.17 15.51 8.62
CA ILE A 82 10.20 15.16 7.65
C ILE A 82 10.75 16.44 7.04
N ASN A 83 12.06 16.67 7.17
CA ASN A 83 12.77 17.79 6.55
C ASN A 83 13.37 17.39 5.19
N LEU A 84 12.72 17.74 4.09
CA LEU A 84 13.10 17.39 2.72
C LEU A 84 14.45 17.98 2.26
N ALA A 85 15.01 18.94 3.00
CA ALA A 85 16.33 19.49 2.73
C ALA A 85 17.47 18.57 3.19
N SER A 86 17.21 17.65 4.11
CA SER A 86 18.20 16.73 4.66
C SER A 86 18.34 15.44 3.84
N ARG A 87 19.49 14.78 3.96
CA ARG A 87 19.71 13.44 3.41
C ARG A 87 19.08 12.40 4.34
N PHE A 88 18.23 11.52 3.81
CA PHE A 88 17.56 10.48 4.61
C PHE A 88 18.20 9.11 4.41
N LYS A 89 18.16 8.26 5.46
CA LYS A 89 18.49 6.84 5.31
C LYS A 89 17.46 6.19 4.37
N GLY A 90 17.94 5.61 3.27
CA GLY A 90 17.08 5.02 2.23
C GLY A 90 16.55 5.99 1.19
N GLU A 91 17.12 7.21 1.09
CA GLU A 91 16.86 8.13 -0.02
C GLU A 91 17.41 7.56 -1.33
N THR A 92 16.57 7.47 -2.36
CA THR A 92 16.98 7.18 -3.73
C THR A 92 16.55 8.30 -4.68
N ILE A 93 17.14 8.34 -5.87
CA ILE A 93 16.72 9.24 -6.94
C ILE A 93 15.91 8.39 -7.94
N ASP A 94 14.70 8.82 -8.27
CA ASP A 94 13.80 8.14 -9.21
C ASP A 94 13.59 9.06 -10.41
N CYS A 95 14.10 8.66 -11.58
CA CYS A 95 13.98 9.41 -12.82
C CYS A 95 12.99 8.69 -13.72
N ILE A 96 11.98 9.42 -14.22
CA ILE A 96 11.01 8.88 -15.17
C ILE A 96 11.69 8.88 -16.55
N ASN A 97 12.04 7.71 -17.09
CA ASN A 97 12.69 7.51 -18.40
C ASN A 97 11.72 7.59 -19.58
#